data_AF-A0A1W1E9J4-F1
#
_entry.id   AF-A0A1W1E9J4-F1
#
_cell.length_a   1.000
_cell.length_b   1.000
_cell.length_c   1.000
_cell.angle_alpha   90.00
_cell.angle_beta   90.00
_cell.angle_gamma   90.00
#
_symmetry.space_group_name_H-M   'P 1'
#
loop_
_entity.id
_entity.type
_entity.pdbx_description
1 polymer ?
#
loop_
_entity_poly.entity_id
_entity_poly.type
_entity_poly.pdbx_seq_one_letter_code
_entity_poly.pdbx_strand_id
1 'polypeptide(L)'
;MQYYNDEHNKKVSYLIFVAVQIILLLVVYSFVYTALVAVKLAIAKYHLTAMAYLPMVFAMFIYPVVLYKTRLMFQKSHPLRAVAWMLGWAALLIVLMYAFLAKLVGV
;
A
#
# COMPACT_ATOMS: atom_id res chain seq x y z
N MET A 1 25.14 -29.13 11.29
CA MET A 1 24.24 -28.77 12.41
C MET A 1 23.49 -27.43 12.23
N GLN A 2 23.51 -26.76 11.06
CA GLN A 2 22.82 -25.47 10.83
C GLN A 2 21.43 -25.58 10.13
N TYR A 3 21.12 -26.71 9.50
CA TYR A 3 19.93 -26.86 8.65
C TYR A 3 18.59 -26.68 9.42
N TYR A 4 18.51 -27.14 10.67
CA TYR A 4 17.30 -27.01 11.50
C TYR A 4 17.05 -25.56 11.94
N ASN A 5 18.10 -24.76 12.07
CA ASN A 5 18.01 -23.34 12.45
C ASN A 5 17.58 -22.47 11.25
N ASP A 6 18.01 -22.84 10.03
CA ASP A 6 17.71 -22.09 8.81
C ASP A 6 16.25 -22.19 8.39
N GLU A 7 15.62 -23.36 8.52
CA GLU A 7 14.19 -23.51 8.21
C GLU A 7 13.29 -22.78 9.21
N HIS A 8 13.63 -22.83 10.50
CA HIS A 8 12.91 -22.11 11.53
C HIS A 8 13.04 -20.59 11.32
N ASN A 9 14.25 -20.09 11.08
CA ASN A 9 14.49 -18.66 10.78
C ASN A 9 13.76 -18.18 9.52
N LYS A 10 13.69 -19.01 8.47
CA LYS A 10 12.91 -18.69 7.25
C LYS A 10 11.42 -18.57 7.55
N LYS A 11 10.84 -19.47 8.36
CA LYS A 11 9.42 -19.39 8.75
C LYS A 11 9.13 -18.17 9.62
N VAL A 12 9.98 -17.88 10.59
CA VAL A 12 9.85 -16.71 11.48
C VAL A 12 9.95 -15.41 10.67
N SER A 13 10.97 -15.27 9.81
CA SER A 13 11.12 -14.08 8.97
C SER A 13 9.94 -13.87 8.01
N TYR A 14 9.37 -14.94 7.46
CA TYR A 14 8.17 -14.87 6.64
C TYR A 14 6.94 -14.41 7.43
N LEU A 15 6.74 -14.93 8.65
CA LEU A 15 5.65 -14.48 9.52
C LEU A 15 5.76 -12.99 9.87
N ILE A 16 6.97 -12.53 10.22
CA ILE A 16 7.23 -11.10 10.46
C ILE A 16 6.92 -10.28 9.21
N PHE A 17 7.37 -10.74 8.04
CA PHE A 17 7.09 -10.07 6.78
C PHE A 17 5.59 -9.94 6.50
N VAL A 18 4.80 -11.00 6.73
CA VAL A 18 3.35 -10.96 6.57
C VAL A 18 2.69 -10.04 7.60
N ALA A 19 3.16 -10.03 8.85
CA ALA A 19 2.66 -9.11 9.87
C ALA A 19 2.89 -7.65 9.46
N VAL A 20 4.08 -7.32 8.96
CA VAL A 20 4.39 -6.00 8.42
C VAL A 20 3.54 -5.66 7.19
N GLN A 21 3.29 -6.63 6.30
CA GLN A 21 2.38 -6.44 5.15
C GLN A 21 0.98 -6.03 5.61
N ILE A 22 0.44 -6.67 6.64
CA ILE A 22 -0.89 -6.36 7.19
C ILE A 22 -0.90 -4.95 7.80
N ILE A 23 0.12 -4.60 8.60
CA ILE A 23 0.24 -3.26 9.18
C ILE A 23 0.27 -2.21 8.08
N LEU A 24 1.08 -2.39 7.05
CA LEU A 24 1.17 -1.45 5.95
C LEU A 24 -0.12 -1.37 5.13
N LEU A 25 -0.84 -2.50 4.95
CA LEU A 25 -2.17 -2.50 4.34
C LEU A 25 -3.14 -1.62 5.11
N LEU A 26 -3.18 -1.76 6.43
CA LEU A 26 -4.02 -0.94 7.29
C LEU A 26 -3.66 0.54 7.17
N VAL A 27 -2.36 0.87 7.22
CA VAL A 27 -1.88 2.25 7.06
C VAL A 27 -2.32 2.84 5.73
N VAL A 28 -2.02 2.18 4.61
CA VAL A 28 -2.39 2.65 3.27
C VAL A 28 -3.91 2.79 3.15
N TYR A 29 -4.68 1.85 3.70
CA TYR A 29 -6.14 1.91 3.64
C TYR A 29 -6.72 3.03 4.50
N SER A 30 -6.10 3.37 5.64
CA SER A 30 -6.48 4.57 6.41
C SER A 30 -6.28 5.85 5.60
N PHE A 31 -5.20 5.96 4.82
CA PHE A 31 -5.00 7.07 3.88
C PHE A 31 -6.03 7.06 2.76
N VAL A 32 -6.33 5.89 2.19
CA VAL A 32 -7.35 5.74 1.15
C VAL A 32 -8.72 6.20 1.65
N TYR A 33 -9.10 5.77 2.84
CA TYR A 33 -10.36 6.17 3.47
C TYR A 33 -10.41 7.69 3.70
N THR A 34 -9.36 8.27 4.28
CA THR A 34 -9.28 9.71 4.54
C THR A 34 -9.37 10.50 3.23
N ALA A 35 -8.71 10.01 2.18
CA ALA A 35 -8.76 10.62 0.85
C ALA A 35 -10.15 10.52 0.20
N LEU A 36 -10.86 9.40 0.37
CA LEU A 36 -12.25 9.25 -0.09
C LEU A 36 -13.17 10.28 0.57
N VAL A 37 -13.01 10.49 1.89
CA VAL A 37 -13.77 11.52 2.61
C VAL A 37 -13.44 12.91 2.08
N ALA A 38 -12.16 13.22 1.86
CA ALA A 38 -11.74 14.51 1.30
C ALA A 38 -12.30 14.75 -0.11
N VAL A 39 -12.26 13.75 -0.99
CA VAL A 39 -12.86 13.83 -2.33
C VAL A 39 -14.36 14.03 -2.25
N LYS A 40 -15.06 13.34 -1.36
CA LYS A 40 -16.51 13.52 -1.16
C LYS A 40 -16.85 14.97 -0.81
N LEU A 41 -16.08 15.58 0.09
CA LEU A 41 -16.26 16.98 0.46
C LEU A 41 -15.95 17.92 -0.70
N ALA A 42 -14.88 17.65 -1.45
CA ALA A 42 -14.51 18.46 -2.60
C ALA A 42 -15.50 18.36 -3.76
N ILE A 43 -16.07 17.17 -4.04
CA ILE A 43 -17.16 16.99 -5.01
C ILE A 43 -18.36 17.85 -4.65
N ALA A 44 -18.78 17.82 -3.38
CA ALA A 44 -19.90 18.63 -2.91
C ALA A 44 -19.61 20.14 -3.02
N LYS A 45 -18.37 20.57 -2.77
CA LYS A 45 -17.98 21.98 -2.79
C LYS A 45 -17.73 22.55 -4.19
N TYR A 46 -17.11 21.77 -5.08
CA TYR A 46 -16.64 22.22 -6.40
C TYR A 46 -17.46 21.63 -7.56
N HIS A 47 -18.59 20.99 -7.27
CA HIS A 47 -19.48 20.35 -8.26
C HIS A 47 -18.75 19.40 -9.23
N LEU A 48 -17.75 18.68 -8.72
CA LEU A 48 -16.96 17.73 -9.51
C LEU A 48 -17.79 16.48 -9.83
N THR A 49 -17.39 15.76 -10.88
CA THR A 49 -18.04 14.49 -11.24
C THR A 49 -17.53 13.35 -10.35
N ALA A 50 -18.30 12.25 -10.31
CA ALA A 50 -17.92 11.04 -9.58
C ALA A 50 -16.57 10.43 -10.05
N MET A 51 -16.05 10.85 -11.20
CA MET A 51 -14.72 10.45 -11.69
C MET A 51 -13.58 10.85 -10.75
N ALA A 52 -13.78 11.83 -9.86
CA ALA A 52 -12.78 12.21 -8.86
C ALA A 52 -12.46 11.08 -7.85
N TYR A 53 -13.31 10.05 -7.73
CA TYR A 53 -13.02 8.87 -6.89
C TYR A 53 -12.08 7.84 -7.54
N LEU A 54 -11.87 7.91 -8.87
CA LEU A 54 -11.10 6.90 -9.60
C LEU A 54 -9.73 6.60 -8.99
N PRO A 55 -8.91 7.60 -8.60
CA PRO A 55 -7.59 7.33 -8.02
C PRO A 55 -7.66 6.49 -6.74
N MET A 56 -8.68 6.69 -5.90
CA MET A 56 -8.86 5.91 -4.67
C MET A 56 -9.28 4.47 -4.96
N VAL A 57 -10.16 4.29 -5.95
CA VAL A 57 -10.57 2.96 -6.41
C VAL A 57 -9.35 2.20 -6.95
N PHE A 58 -8.53 2.83 -7.78
CA PHE A 58 -7.30 2.23 -8.26
C PHE A 58 -6.35 1.86 -7.11
N ALA A 59 -6.15 2.75 -6.14
CA ALA A 59 -5.31 2.47 -4.97
C ALA A 59 -5.79 1.25 -4.15
N MET A 60 -7.11 1.05 -4.01
CA MET A 60 -7.69 -0.12 -3.34
C MET A 60 -7.33 -1.45 -4.02
N PHE A 61 -7.17 -1.48 -5.34
CA PHE A 61 -6.83 -2.72 -6.05
C PHE A 61 -5.33 -2.89 -6.30
N ILE A 62 -4.62 -1.79 -6.60
CA ILE A 62 -3.19 -1.81 -6.90
C ILE A 62 -2.39 -2.29 -5.69
N TYR A 63 -2.71 -1.80 -4.49
CA TYR A 63 -1.89 -2.10 -3.32
C TYR A 63 -1.94 -3.59 -2.90
N PRO A 64 -3.11 -4.27 -2.82
CA PRO A 64 -3.16 -5.72 -2.62
C PRO A 64 -2.37 -6.51 -3.68
N VAL A 65 -2.42 -6.09 -4.94
CA VAL A 65 -1.64 -6.74 -6.02
C VAL A 65 -0.14 -6.58 -5.77
N VAL A 66 0.32 -5.42 -5.31
CA VAL A 66 1.71 -5.19 -4.92
C VAL A 66 2.11 -6.07 -3.73
N LEU A 67 1.26 -6.18 -2.71
CA LEU A 67 1.52 -7.07 -1.55
C LEU A 67 1.63 -8.53 -1.97
N TYR A 68 0.78 -8.97 -2.90
CA TYR A 68 0.86 -10.32 -3.45
C TYR A 68 2.18 -10.55 -4.21
N LYS A 69 2.56 -9.62 -5.10
CA LYS A 69 3.82 -9.73 -5.86
C LYS A 69 5.05 -9.69 -4.97
N THR A 70 5.06 -8.83 -3.95
CA THR A 70 6.19 -8.74 -2.99
C THR A 70 6.27 -9.98 -2.10
N ARG A 71 5.15 -10.61 -1.75
CA ARG A 71 5.13 -11.90 -1.05
C ARG A 71 5.75 -13.01 -1.88
N LEU A 72 5.41 -13.11 -3.16
CA LEU A 72 6.04 -14.05 -4.08
C LEU A 72 7.55 -13.79 -4.21
N MET A 73 7.97 -12.53 -4.23
CA MET A 73 9.39 -12.15 -4.30
C MET A 73 10.15 -12.51 -3.02
N PHE A 74 9.53 -12.37 -1.84
CA PHE A 74 10.11 -12.76 -0.57
C PHE A 74 10.35 -14.27 -0.49
N GLN A 75 9.39 -15.08 -0.97
CA GLN A 75 9.52 -16.54 -1.01
C GLN A 75 10.59 -17.02 -2.01
N LYS A 76 10.82 -16.27 -3.10
CA LYS A 76 11.87 -16.54 -4.10
C LYS A 76 13.27 -16.09 -3.67
N SER A 77 13.57 -16.05 -2.37
CA SER A 77 14.88 -15.72 -1.79
C SER A 77 15.41 -14.30 -2.03
N HIS A 78 14.53 -13.33 -2.35
CA HIS A 78 14.91 -11.91 -2.44
C HIS A 78 14.19 -11.04 -1.38
N PRO A 79 14.42 -11.28 -0.08
CA PRO A 79 13.66 -10.65 1.00
C PRO A 79 13.89 -9.14 1.09
N LEU A 80 15.13 -8.68 0.95
CA LEU A 80 15.47 -7.25 1.03
C LEU A 80 14.76 -6.44 -0.07
N ARG A 81 14.78 -6.97 -1.31
CA ARG A 81 14.13 -6.33 -2.46
C ARG A 81 12.62 -6.33 -2.33
N ALA A 82 12.03 -7.42 -1.79
CA ALA A 82 10.60 -7.49 -1.52
C ALA A 82 10.15 -6.43 -0.50
N VAL A 83 10.91 -6.24 0.58
CA VAL A 83 10.62 -5.22 1.60
C VAL A 83 10.76 -3.80 1.01
N ALA A 84 11.83 -3.54 0.26
CA ALA A 84 12.04 -2.24 -0.38
C ALA A 84 10.90 -1.89 -1.34
N TRP A 85 10.45 -2.84 -2.18
CA TRP A 85 9.32 -2.62 -3.08
C TRP A 85 8.00 -2.41 -2.34
N MET A 86 7.76 -3.18 -1.29
CA MET A 86 6.55 -3.06 -0.47
C MET A 86 6.45 -1.66 0.13
N LEU A 87 7.53 -1.18 0.76
CA LEU A 87 7.59 0.16 1.36
C LEU A 87 7.55 1.27 0.29
N GLY A 88 8.28 1.09 -0.81
CA GLY A 88 8.34 2.06 -1.90
C GLY A 88 6.97 2.31 -2.53
N TRP A 89 6.21 1.25 -2.82
CA TRP A 89 4.86 1.39 -3.35
C TRP A 89 3.87 1.96 -2.34
N ALA A 90 4.00 1.63 -1.05
CA ALA A 90 3.19 2.23 0.01
C ALA A 90 3.39 3.75 0.06
N ALA A 91 4.65 4.20 0.11
CA ALA A 91 5.00 5.62 0.12
C ALA A 91 4.54 6.32 -1.16
N LEU A 92 4.78 5.72 -2.33
CA LEU A 92 4.37 6.26 -3.62
C LEU A 92 2.85 6.47 -3.69
N LEU A 93 2.05 5.48 -3.27
CA LEU A 93 0.60 5.63 -3.27
C LEU A 93 0.14 6.76 -2.35
N ILE A 94 0.67 6.83 -1.13
CA ILE A 94 0.32 7.89 -0.17
C ILE A 94 0.64 9.26 -0.75
N VAL A 95 1.84 9.45 -1.31
CA VAL A 95 2.27 10.72 -1.91
C VAL A 95 1.43 11.08 -3.13
N LEU A 96 1.14 10.13 -4.02
CA LEU A 96 0.29 10.38 -5.19
C LEU A 96 -1.13 10.77 -4.79
N MET A 97 -1.70 10.14 -3.76
CA MET A 97 -3.02 10.48 -3.26
C MET A 97 -3.04 11.88 -2.64
N TYR A 98 -1.99 12.24 -1.88
CA TYR A 98 -1.86 13.58 -1.33
C TYR A 98 -1.71 14.64 -2.42
N ALA A 99 -0.84 14.41 -3.41
CA ALA A 99 -0.65 15.31 -4.54
C ALA A 99 -1.93 15.48 -5.38
N PHE A 100 -2.69 14.40 -5.57
CA PHE A 100 -3.98 14.44 -6.23
C PHE A 100 -4.98 15.31 -5.45
N LEU A 101 -5.09 15.11 -4.14
CA LEU A 101 -5.95 15.93 -3.29
C LEU A 101 -5.55 17.41 -3.29
N ALA A 102 -4.26 17.71 -3.22
CA ALA A 102 -3.75 19.09 -3.28
C ALA A 102 -4.19 19.78 -4.57
N LYS A 103 -3.98 19.12 -5.72
CA LYS A 103 -4.48 19.61 -7.02
C LYS A 103 -5.99 19.76 -7.07
N LEU A 104 -6.73 18.85 -6.45
CA LEU A 104 -8.19 18.87 -6.44
C LEU A 104 -8.76 20.03 -5.62
N VAL A 105 -8.07 20.42 -4.55
CA VAL A 105 -8.46 21.55 -3.67
C VAL A 105 -7.89 22.88 -4.15
N GLY A 106 -6.91 22.87 -5.07
CA GLY A 106 -6.30 24.05 -5.65
C GLY A 106 -5.19 24.66 -4.78
N VAL A 107 -4.53 23.82 -3.96
CA VAL A 107 -3.36 24.19 -3.13
C VAL A 107 -2.08 23.71 -3.80
#